data_AF-A0A3D4CYW9-F1
#
_entry.id   AF-A0A3D4CYW9-F1
#
_cell.length_a   1.000
_cell.length_b   1.000
_cell.length_c   1.000
_cell.angle_alpha   90.00
_cell.angle_beta   90.00
_cell.angle_gamma   90.00
#
_symmetry.space_group_name_H-M   'P 1'
#
loop_
_entity.id
_entity.type
_entity.pdbx_description
1 polymer ?
#
loop_
_entity_poly.entity_id
_entity_poly.type
_entity_poly.pdbx_seq_one_letter_code
_entity_poly.pdbx_strand_id
1 'polypeptide(L)'
;PANTDPGRARQDARKIFEDDIRSKLRSRAFTRRNADDPRYGGVITNAAMLSMTSGPKRTHPIARGAWVIEVIFNDPPPPPPNNVPPLNEDAADKNLTIREKFAKHRENPDCAGCHSRLDPLGFALE
;
A
#
# COMPACT_ATOMS: atom_id res chain seq x y z
N PRO A 1 36.88 0.71 -35.64
CA PRO A 1 35.66 0.36 -34.85
C PRO A 1 34.53 1.31 -35.28
N ALA A 2 33.35 0.79 -35.62
CA ALA A 2 32.25 1.62 -36.12
C ALA A 2 31.87 2.66 -35.06
N ASN A 3 31.87 3.94 -35.45
CA ASN A 3 31.52 5.08 -34.60
C ASN A 3 30.02 4.97 -34.25
N THR A 4 29.72 4.29 -33.15
CA THR A 4 28.34 4.04 -32.73
C THR A 4 27.90 5.25 -31.93
N ASP A 5 26.97 6.03 -32.48
CA ASP A 5 26.39 7.19 -31.80
C ASP A 5 25.76 6.75 -30.45
N PRO A 6 26.31 7.18 -29.31
CA PRO A 6 25.82 6.77 -28.00
C PRO A 6 24.39 7.24 -27.72
N GLY A 7 23.92 8.31 -28.38
CA GLY A 7 22.53 8.77 -28.29
C GLY A 7 21.57 7.78 -28.94
N ARG A 8 21.90 7.34 -30.16
CA ARG A 8 21.13 6.33 -30.90
C ARG A 8 21.14 4.97 -30.20
N ALA A 9 22.29 4.54 -29.69
CA ALA A 9 22.40 3.28 -28.95
C ALA A 9 21.51 3.25 -27.68
N ARG A 10 21.40 4.38 -26.96
CA ARG A 10 20.50 4.50 -25.80
C ARG A 10 19.03 4.47 -26.20
N GLN A 11 18.66 5.12 -27.30
CA GLN A 11 17.29 5.12 -27.81
C GLN A 11 16.86 3.72 -28.27
N ASP A 12 17.73 3.01 -28.99
CA ASP A 12 17.46 1.65 -29.45
C ASP A 12 17.29 0.69 -28.26
N ALA A 13 18.16 0.79 -27.24
CA ALA A 13 18.04 0.00 -26.01
C ALA A 13 16.72 0.28 -25.26
N ARG A 14 16.31 1.55 -25.17
CA ARG A 14 15.05 1.95 -24.53
C ARG A 14 13.84 1.41 -25.31
N LYS A 15 13.88 1.47 -26.64
CA LYS A 15 12.80 0.94 -27.49
C LYS A 15 12.64 -0.57 -27.31
N ILE A 16 13.74 -1.32 -27.31
CA ILE A 16 13.73 -2.77 -27.06
C ILE A 16 13.10 -3.09 -25.69
N PHE A 17 13.48 -2.33 -24.65
CA PHE A 17 12.90 -2.49 -23.32
C PHE A 17 11.39 -2.18 -23.30
N GLU A 18 10.95 -1.06 -23.91
CA GLU A 18 9.54 -0.70 -23.99
C GLU A 18 8.70 -1.75 -24.74
N ASP A 19 9.22 -2.30 -25.83
CA ASP A 19 8.55 -3.35 -26.61
C ASP A 19 8.45 -4.67 -25.82
N ASP A 20 9.49 -5.05 -25.08
CA ASP A 20 9.47 -6.22 -24.17
C ASP A 20 8.42 -6.04 -23.05
N ILE A 21 8.38 -4.88 -22.40
CA ILE A 21 7.39 -4.58 -21.36
C ILE A 21 5.97 -4.63 -21.93
N ARG A 22 5.72 -4.04 -23.12
CA ARG A 22 4.40 -4.10 -23.78
C ARG A 22 3.98 -5.52 -24.10
N SER A 23 4.91 -6.35 -24.58
CA SER A 23 4.66 -7.77 -24.83
C SER A 23 4.26 -8.50 -23.54
N LYS A 24 5.01 -8.29 -22.45
CA LYS A 24 4.72 -8.87 -21.13
C LYS A 24 3.36 -8.43 -20.57
N LEU A 25 3.00 -7.14 -20.72
CA LEU A 25 1.72 -6.60 -20.25
C LEU A 25 0.51 -7.16 -21.01
N ARG A 26 0.68 -7.59 -22.27
CA ARG A 26 -0.39 -8.15 -23.12
C ARG A 26 -0.42 -9.68 -23.15
N SER A 27 0.58 -10.33 -22.57
CA SER A 27 0.64 -11.78 -22.49
C SER A 27 -0.55 -12.33 -21.71
N ARG A 28 -1.22 -13.34 -22.26
CA ARG A 28 -2.25 -14.14 -21.55
C ARG A 28 -1.65 -15.32 -20.81
N ALA A 29 -0.35 -15.57 -20.96
CA ALA A 29 0.35 -16.66 -20.32
C ALA A 29 0.90 -16.21 -18.96
N PHE A 30 0.43 -16.85 -17.89
CA PHE A 30 0.97 -16.67 -16.55
C PHE A 30 2.18 -17.59 -16.37
N THR A 31 3.31 -17.02 -15.97
CA THR A 31 4.52 -17.77 -15.63
C THR A 31 4.74 -17.72 -14.12
N ARG A 32 4.91 -18.89 -13.50
CA ARG A 32 5.28 -18.98 -12.09
C ARG A 32 6.66 -18.37 -11.89
N ARG A 33 6.78 -17.48 -10.91
CA ARG A 33 8.04 -16.91 -10.44
C ARG A 33 8.22 -17.29 -8.98
N ASN A 34 9.44 -17.65 -8.59
CA ASN A 34 9.75 -17.78 -7.17
C ASN A 34 9.81 -16.39 -6.55
N ALA A 35 9.26 -16.26 -5.35
CA ALA A 35 9.40 -15.07 -4.53
C ALA A 35 10.50 -15.36 -3.50
N ASP A 36 11.59 -14.61 -3.57
CA ASP A 36 12.73 -14.79 -2.66
C ASP A 36 12.47 -14.15 -1.29
N ASP A 37 11.54 -13.21 -1.22
CA ASP A 37 11.14 -12.53 -0.01
C ASP A 37 9.61 -12.68 0.20
N PRO A 38 9.18 -13.30 1.31
CA PRO A 38 7.77 -13.59 1.58
C PRO A 38 6.91 -12.35 1.79
N ARG A 39 7.50 -11.16 1.94
CA ARG A 39 6.77 -9.89 2.03
C ARG A 39 6.16 -9.48 0.70
N TYR A 40 6.71 -9.95 -0.42
CA TYR A 40 6.29 -9.53 -1.75
C TYR A 40 5.47 -10.60 -2.46
N GLY A 41 4.37 -10.14 -3.08
CA GLY A 41 3.53 -10.96 -3.95
C GLY A 41 2.17 -11.31 -3.36
N GLY A 42 1.44 -12.15 -4.09
CA GLY A 42 0.04 -12.44 -3.75
C GLY A 42 -0.88 -11.23 -3.96
N VAL A 43 -2.09 -11.31 -3.39
CA VAL A 43 -3.11 -10.27 -3.54
C VAL A 43 -2.93 -9.16 -2.50
N ILE A 44 -2.57 -9.51 -1.27
CA ILE A 44 -2.57 -8.58 -0.12
C ILE A 44 -1.51 -7.49 -0.24
N THR A 45 -0.29 -7.83 -0.66
CA THR A 45 0.84 -6.89 -0.72
C THR A 45 1.10 -6.35 -2.13
N ASN A 46 0.16 -6.56 -3.06
CA ASN A 46 0.33 -6.03 -4.41
C ASN A 46 0.10 -4.51 -4.46
N ALA A 47 0.71 -3.87 -5.48
CA ALA A 47 0.64 -2.42 -5.63
C ALA A 47 -0.80 -1.89 -5.73
N ALA A 48 -1.70 -2.61 -6.41
CA ALA A 48 -3.08 -2.19 -6.55
C ALA A 48 -3.81 -2.13 -5.19
N MET A 49 -3.65 -3.13 -4.33
CA MET A 49 -4.28 -3.17 -3.01
C MET A 49 -3.66 -2.13 -2.07
N LEU A 50 -2.33 -1.98 -2.07
CA LEU A 50 -1.65 -0.98 -1.23
C LEU A 50 -2.01 0.46 -1.64
N SER A 51 -2.15 0.72 -2.95
CA SER A 51 -2.58 2.03 -3.46
C SER A 51 -4.07 2.30 -3.20
N MET A 52 -4.95 1.32 -3.45
CA MET A 52 -6.40 1.46 -3.20
C MET A 52 -6.72 1.74 -1.72
N THR A 53 -5.89 1.22 -0.80
CA THR A 53 -6.05 1.40 0.65
C THR A 53 -5.25 2.59 1.20
N SER A 54 -4.76 3.47 0.33
CA SER A 54 -4.03 4.70 0.71
C SER A 54 -4.85 5.96 0.43
N GLY A 55 -4.56 7.02 1.19
CA GLY A 55 -5.13 8.35 0.94
C GLY A 55 -4.33 9.16 -0.08
N PRO A 56 -4.87 10.30 -0.56
CA PRO A 56 -4.21 11.13 -1.57
C PRO A 56 -2.93 11.81 -1.07
N LYS A 57 -2.82 12.07 0.24
CA LYS A 57 -1.68 12.77 0.85
C LYS A 57 -0.67 11.82 1.50
N ARG A 58 -1.10 10.62 1.88
CA ARG A 58 -0.31 9.65 2.65
C ARG A 58 -0.96 8.26 2.65
N THR A 59 -0.20 7.25 3.06
CA THR A 59 -0.74 5.94 3.37
C THR A 59 -1.79 6.00 4.49
N HIS A 60 -2.75 5.07 4.47
CA HIS A 60 -3.85 5.02 5.42
C HIS A 60 -3.95 3.64 6.10
N PRO A 61 -3.07 3.35 7.07
CA PRO A 61 -2.97 2.02 7.69
C PRO A 61 -4.30 1.53 8.26
N ILE A 62 -5.15 2.40 8.79
CA ILE A 62 -6.43 1.99 9.36
C ILE A 62 -7.41 1.49 8.30
N ALA A 63 -7.44 2.14 7.13
CA ALA A 63 -8.29 1.70 6.02
C ALA A 63 -7.77 0.38 5.45
N ARG A 64 -6.44 0.22 5.42
CA ARG A 64 -5.80 -1.03 5.03
C ARG A 64 -6.14 -2.17 6.00
N GLY A 65 -6.07 -1.92 7.31
CA GLY A 65 -6.48 -2.88 8.33
C GLY A 65 -7.93 -3.30 8.17
N ALA A 66 -8.85 -2.33 8.02
CA ALA A 66 -10.26 -2.60 7.77
C ALA A 66 -10.47 -3.46 6.52
N TRP A 67 -9.80 -3.14 5.41
CA TRP A 67 -9.87 -3.92 4.17
C TRP A 67 -9.41 -5.36 4.36
N VAL A 68 -8.33 -5.61 5.13
CA VAL A 68 -7.89 -6.98 5.41
C VAL A 68 -8.97 -7.76 6.15
N ILE A 69 -9.55 -7.19 7.21
CA ILE A 69 -10.57 -7.90 7.99
C ILE A 69 -11.84 -8.14 7.16
N GLU A 70 -12.29 -7.13 6.42
CA GLU A 70 -13.49 -7.21 5.60
C GLU A 70 -13.33 -8.17 4.41
N VAL A 71 -12.27 -8.01 3.62
CA VAL A 71 -12.14 -8.69 2.32
C VAL A 71 -11.41 -10.03 2.43
N ILE A 72 -10.40 -10.11 3.31
CA ILE A 72 -9.60 -11.34 3.44
C ILE A 72 -10.18 -12.26 4.51
N PHE A 73 -10.58 -11.71 5.66
CA PHE A 73 -11.14 -12.52 6.76
C PHE A 73 -12.66 -12.64 6.73
N ASN A 74 -13.36 -11.88 5.87
CA ASN A 74 -14.83 -11.90 5.77
C ASN A 74 -15.52 -11.64 7.12
N ASP A 75 -14.93 -10.76 7.92
CA ASP A 75 -15.40 -10.38 9.26
C ASP A 75 -15.49 -8.84 9.37
N PRO A 76 -16.37 -8.20 8.58
CA PRO A 76 -16.38 -6.75 8.46
C PRO A 76 -16.52 -6.06 9.82
N PRO A 77 -15.68 -5.05 10.13
CA PRO A 77 -15.80 -4.31 11.38
C PRO A 77 -17.16 -3.58 11.44
N PRO A 78 -17.69 -3.33 12.65
CA PRO A 78 -18.91 -2.53 12.79
C PRO A 78 -18.70 -1.12 12.20
N PRO A 79 -19.75 -0.48 11.68
CA PRO A 79 -19.65 0.86 11.14
C PRO A 79 -19.14 1.85 12.20
N PRO A 80 -18.36 2.87 11.79
CA PRO A 80 -17.84 3.86 12.74
C PRO A 80 -19.00 4.62 13.41
N PRO A 81 -18.90 4.97 14.70
CA PRO A 81 -19.94 5.75 15.36
C PRO A 81 -20.03 7.15 14.76
N ASN A 82 -21.25 7.65 14.55
CA ASN A 82 -21.52 8.96 13.94
C ASN A 82 -20.91 10.16 14.70
N ASN A 83 -20.60 9.99 15.99
CA ASN A 83 -20.13 11.06 16.87
C ASN A 83 -18.61 11.14 16.99
N VAL A 84 -17.85 10.32 16.26
CA VAL A 84 -16.38 10.34 16.32
C VAL A 84 -15.85 11.25 15.22
N PRO A 85 -15.24 12.39 15.55
CA PRO A 85 -14.64 13.26 14.52
C PRO A 85 -13.45 12.55 13.86
N PRO A 86 -13.21 12.79 12.56
CA PRO A 86 -12.02 12.28 11.89
C PRO A 86 -10.76 12.79 12.58
N LEU A 87 -9.69 11.99 12.56
CA LEU A 87 -8.40 12.38 13.13
C LEU A 87 -7.93 13.68 12.48
N ASN A 88 -7.71 14.73 13.29
CA ASN A 88 -7.08 15.95 12.81
C ASN A 88 -5.57 15.72 12.68
N GLU A 89 -5.14 15.36 11.48
CA GLU A 89 -3.75 15.02 11.16
C GLU A 89 -2.80 16.22 11.28
N ASP A 90 -3.34 17.43 11.13
CA ASP A 90 -2.63 18.71 11.18
C ASP A 90 -2.48 19.23 12.61
N ALA A 91 -3.31 18.75 13.55
CA ALA A 91 -3.23 19.09 14.97
C ALA A 91 -2.15 18.30 15.73
N ALA A 92 -1.62 17.24 15.15
CA ALA A 92 -0.54 16.47 15.75
C ALA A 92 0.82 17.10 15.43
N ASP A 93 1.74 17.06 16.41
CA ASP A 93 3.10 17.58 16.26
C ASP A 93 3.74 17.15 14.93
N LYS A 94 4.36 18.11 14.26
CA LYS A 94 4.98 17.90 12.93
C LYS A 94 6.08 16.85 12.93
N ASN A 95 6.60 16.48 14.10
CA ASN A 95 7.70 15.54 14.27
C ASN A 95 7.25 14.09 14.53
N LEU A 96 5.95 13.81 14.61
CA LEU A 96 5.45 12.44 14.84
C LEU A 96 5.19 11.72 13.53
N THR A 97 5.66 10.48 13.44
CA THR A 97 5.25 9.52 12.42
C THR A 97 3.77 9.20 12.52
N ILE A 98 3.16 8.69 11.44
CA ILE A 98 1.74 8.27 11.47
C ILE A 98 1.48 7.23 12.56
N ARG A 99 2.42 6.29 12.76
CA ARG A 99 2.29 5.28 13.82
C ARG A 99 2.21 5.92 15.21
N GLU A 100 3.05 6.92 15.48
CA GLU A 100 3.05 7.64 16.76
C GLU A 100 1.81 8.52 16.92
N LYS A 101 1.35 9.20 15.86
CA LYS A 101 0.10 9.96 15.88
C LYS A 101 -1.10 9.08 16.24
N PHE A 102 -1.20 7.90 15.64
CA PHE A 102 -2.25 6.92 15.96
C PHE A 102 -2.07 6.27 17.33
N ALA A 103 -0.84 6.04 17.79
CA ALA A 103 -0.59 5.56 19.14
C ALA A 103 -1.13 6.54 20.19
N LYS A 104 -0.83 7.84 20.03
CA LYS A 104 -1.38 8.90 20.88
C LYS A 104 -2.91 9.00 20.78
N HIS A 105 -3.47 8.88 19.58
CA HIS A 105 -4.93 8.87 19.39
C HIS A 105 -5.61 7.71 20.14
N ARG A 106 -4.98 6.54 20.16
CA ARG A 106 -5.46 5.35 20.90
C ARG A 106 -5.35 5.45 22.41
N GLU A 107 -4.69 6.47 22.97
CA GLU A 107 -4.73 6.71 24.41
C GLU A 107 -6.16 7.05 24.89
N ASN A 108 -7.04 7.54 23.99
CA ASN A 108 -8.46 7.68 24.29
C ASN A 108 -9.13 6.30 24.34
N PRO A 109 -9.72 5.89 25.49
CA PRO A 109 -10.42 4.61 25.63
C PRO A 109 -11.54 4.40 24.61
N ASP A 110 -12.20 5.48 24.18
CA ASP A 110 -13.29 5.43 23.18
C ASP A 110 -12.78 4.98 21.80
N CYS A 111 -11.51 5.27 21.49
CA CYS A 111 -10.86 4.93 20.22
C CYS A 111 -10.13 3.58 20.30
N ALA A 112 -9.53 3.26 21.45
CA ALA A 112 -8.69 2.07 21.64
C ALA A 112 -9.42 0.76 21.30
N GLY A 113 -10.69 0.64 21.66
CA GLY A 113 -11.49 -0.57 21.49
C GLY A 113 -11.54 -1.04 20.03
N CYS A 114 -11.99 -0.18 19.12
CA CYS A 114 -12.09 -0.53 17.69
C CYS A 114 -10.71 -0.65 17.03
N HIS A 115 -9.78 0.24 17.37
CA HIS A 115 -8.45 0.28 16.76
C HIS A 115 -7.55 -0.90 17.17
N SER A 116 -7.79 -1.54 18.32
CA SER A 116 -7.03 -2.71 18.76
C SER A 116 -7.01 -3.86 17.74
N ARG A 117 -8.10 -4.01 16.97
CA ARG A 117 -8.27 -5.05 15.96
C ARG A 117 -7.75 -4.64 14.58
N LEU A 118 -7.91 -3.36 14.23
CA LEU A 118 -7.60 -2.81 12.90
C LEU A 118 -6.11 -2.48 12.74
N ASP A 119 -5.56 -1.77 13.72
CA ASP A 119 -4.23 -1.17 13.62
C ASP A 119 -3.12 -2.18 13.35
N PRO A 120 -3.04 -3.33 14.04
CA PRO A 120 -1.95 -4.28 13.83
C PRO A 120 -1.86 -4.77 12.38
N LEU A 121 -3.00 -5.05 11.74
CA LEU A 121 -3.06 -5.53 10.37
C LEU A 121 -2.70 -4.45 9.36
N GLY A 122 -3.18 -3.23 9.60
CA GLY A 122 -2.84 -2.06 8.78
C GLY A 122 -1.36 -1.74 8.81
N PHE A 123 -0.78 -1.65 10.02
CA PHE A 123 0.62 -1.31 10.24
C PHE A 123 1.59 -2.43 9.89
N ALA A 124 1.15 -3.69 9.80
CA ALA A 124 1.97 -4.79 9.29
C ALA A 124 2.26 -4.66 7.79
N LEU A 125 1.45 -3.87 7.09
CA LEU A 125 1.55 -3.64 5.64
C LEU A 125 2.11 -2.25 5.30
N GLU A 126 2.63 -1.52 6.27
CA GLU A 126 3.31 -0.21 6.11
C GLU A 126 4.83 -0.35 6.04
#